data_AF-A0A1S4HCL5-F1
#
_entry.id   AF-A0A1S4HCL5-F1
#
_cell.length_a   1.000
_cell.length_b   1.000
_cell.length_c   1.000
_cell.angle_alpha   90.00
_cell.angle_beta   90.00
_cell.angle_gamma   90.00
#
_symmetry.space_group_name_H-M   'P 1'
#
loop_
_entity.id
_entity.type
_entity.pdbx_description
1 polymer ?
#
loop_
_entity_poly.entity_id
_entity_poly.type
_entity_poly.pdbx_seq_one_letter_code
_entity_poly.pdbx_strand_id
1 'polypeptide(L)'
;MSATPPVHVLQAIHAFVAKMGIREPRLTVSSGSRNGDSYSGDVYRIVIAPGSRDIEDFENNNNTNSSNRMHGERPATVGHGLPIRATTTTVDANGNEEKDDGNNGLLNAELMFAELPKPFSVIAKVAPTTSLRRSLYNSSAHFQREKYVFDVVLPMFERFQQARGLRTAKSFAHYPSVIVSECCEGFEYILQRDLMAHGYRNFPRTEPLAYEDVLLVLTHLAQFHAISFAMQQQAPDAYAQIVSELQETIFVPPLHSSFVDFLQRKVDYAIETLQRNPAAGDGAVAERLCRFRDEYGQAMVDCVQNRDDTVICHGDCWISNILYRPMPAQRNGTDDGHNNNNNNNNNGFNNHQHNHHHHHHSQNAKELKFLDWQVARCATPAIDLSYFIFCCTDSELRERLPELLRKYHSALVRRMDELGTVNGRELFPFERLQMHMKKYARFGFGMALMTLHSTCCVEKDLPNVSAALETTELVDIDELAKDMLYNPAYIKRMSGVCRDMVRFGYL
;
A
#
# COMPACT_ATOMS: atom_id res chain seq x y z
N MET A 1 3.39 5.92 -22.81
CA MET A 1 4.08 4.83 -22.06
C MET A 1 4.91 4.00 -23.02
N SER A 2 6.23 4.02 -22.84
CA SER A 2 7.13 3.06 -23.50
C SER A 2 6.73 1.64 -23.09
N ALA A 3 6.57 0.74 -24.05
CA ALA A 3 6.29 -0.68 -23.79
C ALA A 3 7.47 -1.39 -23.09
N THR A 4 8.64 -0.76 -23.08
CA THR A 4 9.90 -1.31 -22.59
C THR A 4 10.42 -0.50 -21.39
N PRO A 5 10.86 -1.15 -20.29
CA PRO A 5 11.51 -0.47 -19.17
C PRO A 5 12.83 0.18 -19.61
N PRO A 6 13.31 1.21 -18.92
CA PRO A 6 14.61 1.79 -19.21
C PRO A 6 15.78 0.79 -19.10
N VAL A 7 16.84 1.04 -19.86
CA VAL A 7 18.02 0.14 -19.95
C VAL A 7 18.64 -0.16 -18.58
N HIS A 8 18.73 0.84 -17.70
CA HIS A 8 19.30 0.65 -16.35
C HIS A 8 18.47 -0.30 -15.48
N VAL A 9 17.14 -0.33 -15.66
CA VAL A 9 16.24 -1.28 -14.98
C VAL A 9 16.47 -2.69 -15.51
N LEU A 10 16.60 -2.85 -16.84
CA LEU A 10 16.91 -4.14 -17.44
C LEU A 10 18.27 -4.66 -16.96
N GLN A 11 19.29 -3.81 -16.90
CA GLN A 11 20.61 -4.16 -16.35
C GLN A 11 20.52 -4.62 -14.90
N ALA A 12 19.73 -3.95 -14.06
CA ALA A 12 19.52 -4.37 -12.67
C ALA A 12 18.85 -5.75 -12.58
N ILE A 13 17.88 -6.04 -13.45
CA ILE A 13 17.24 -7.36 -13.53
C ILE A 13 18.25 -8.43 -13.96
N HIS A 14 19.03 -8.18 -15.02
CA HIS A 14 20.08 -9.10 -15.45
C HIS A 14 21.10 -9.38 -14.33
N ALA A 15 21.55 -8.35 -13.62
CA ALA A 15 22.46 -8.51 -12.48
C ALA A 15 21.84 -9.31 -11.33
N PHE A 16 20.54 -9.12 -11.07
CA PHE A 16 19.82 -9.89 -10.06
C PHE A 16 19.69 -11.37 -10.44
N VAL A 17 19.28 -11.69 -11.68
CA VAL A 17 19.06 -13.07 -12.10
C VAL A 17 20.36 -13.83 -12.35
N ALA A 18 21.45 -13.14 -12.70
CA ALA A 18 22.77 -13.74 -12.82
C ALA A 18 23.24 -14.31 -11.46
N LYS A 19 22.90 -13.63 -10.35
CA LYS A 19 23.15 -14.16 -8.99
C LYS A 19 22.31 -15.41 -8.67
N MET A 20 21.23 -15.64 -9.41
CA MET A 20 20.43 -16.86 -9.32
C MET A 20 20.95 -17.96 -10.25
N GLY A 21 21.99 -17.71 -11.05
CA GLY A 21 22.54 -18.63 -12.05
C GLY A 21 21.93 -18.49 -13.45
N ILE A 22 20.91 -17.64 -13.64
CA ILE A 22 20.26 -17.47 -14.96
C ILE A 22 21.11 -16.51 -15.78
N ARG A 23 21.70 -17.00 -16.89
CA ARG A 23 22.63 -16.26 -17.73
C ARG A 23 21.92 -15.51 -18.84
N GLU A 24 20.91 -16.13 -19.46
CA GLU A 24 20.18 -15.55 -20.60
C GLU A 24 18.67 -15.48 -20.32
N PRO A 25 18.21 -14.66 -19.35
CA PRO A 25 16.79 -14.62 -18.98
C PRO A 25 15.92 -14.19 -20.17
N ARG A 26 14.82 -14.91 -20.39
CA ARG A 26 13.72 -14.45 -21.22
C ARG A 26 12.81 -13.55 -20.40
N LEU A 27 12.69 -12.29 -20.80
CA LEU A 27 11.87 -11.28 -20.14
C LEU A 27 10.57 -11.03 -20.91
N THR A 28 9.43 -11.18 -20.24
CA THR A 28 8.13 -10.77 -20.76
C THR A 28 7.63 -9.57 -19.95
N VAL A 29 7.49 -8.42 -20.60
CA VAL A 29 7.06 -7.17 -19.95
C VAL A 29 5.59 -6.90 -20.25
N SER A 30 4.84 -6.53 -19.21
CA SER A 30 3.54 -5.87 -19.34
C SER A 30 3.54 -4.59 -18.50
N SER A 31 2.80 -3.56 -18.92
CA SER A 31 2.60 -2.38 -18.09
C SER A 31 1.78 -2.76 -16.86
N GLY A 32 2.31 -2.41 -15.68
CA GLY A 32 1.85 -2.89 -14.38
C GLY A 32 0.70 -2.10 -13.76
N SER A 33 0.25 -1.01 -14.38
CA SER A 33 -0.94 -0.28 -13.97
C SER A 33 -1.45 0.61 -15.10
N ARG A 34 -2.72 0.44 -15.50
CA ARG A 34 -3.51 1.47 -16.20
C ARG A 34 -4.33 2.30 -15.21
N ASN A 35 -4.12 2.12 -13.92
CA ASN A 35 -5.09 2.44 -12.87
C ASN A 35 -5.04 3.91 -12.41
N GLY A 36 -4.77 4.88 -13.28
CA GLY A 36 -4.83 6.31 -12.93
C GLY A 36 -3.89 6.82 -11.84
N ASP A 37 -3.22 5.94 -11.08
CA ASP A 37 -2.37 6.29 -9.94
C ASP A 37 -0.91 6.50 -10.35
N SER A 38 -0.62 6.62 -11.65
CA SER A 38 0.72 6.83 -12.22
C SER A 38 1.28 8.23 -11.95
N TYR A 39 0.95 8.81 -10.80
CA TYR A 39 1.38 10.14 -10.40
C TYR A 39 2.89 10.14 -10.11
N SER A 40 3.44 9.09 -9.49
CA SER A 40 4.86 9.10 -9.11
C SER A 40 5.81 8.41 -10.08
N GLY A 41 5.35 7.51 -10.95
CA GLY A 41 6.22 6.75 -11.85
C GLY A 41 5.51 5.75 -12.76
N ASP A 42 6.27 5.15 -13.66
CA ASP A 42 5.83 4.09 -14.55
C ASP A 42 6.04 2.73 -13.86
N VAL A 43 5.03 1.85 -13.94
CA VAL A 43 5.08 0.53 -13.31
C VAL A 43 5.13 -0.54 -14.39
N TYR A 44 6.06 -1.48 -14.27
CA TYR A 44 6.23 -2.62 -15.16
C TYR A 44 6.10 -3.92 -14.38
N ARG A 45 5.32 -4.87 -14.91
CA ARG A 45 5.33 -6.26 -14.47
C ARG A 45 6.22 -7.05 -15.42
N ILE A 46 7.22 -7.73 -14.88
CA ILE A 46 8.23 -8.42 -15.67
C ILE A 46 8.25 -9.88 -15.23
N VAL A 47 7.87 -10.78 -16.14
CA VAL A 47 8.00 -12.22 -15.95
C VAL A 47 9.38 -12.64 -16.47
N ILE A 48 10.12 -13.34 -15.62
CA ILE A 48 11.48 -13.79 -15.85
C ILE A 48 11.45 -15.31 -15.95
N ALA A 49 11.97 -15.85 -17.04
CA ALA A 49 12.16 -17.29 -17.24
C ALA A 49 13.59 -17.58 -17.70
N PRO A 50 14.14 -18.79 -17.45
CA PRO A 50 15.40 -19.22 -18.06
C PRO A 50 15.34 -19.14 -19.59
N GLY A 51 16.46 -18.79 -20.23
CA GLY A 51 16.59 -18.76 -21.68
C GLY A 51 16.91 -20.13 -22.28
N SER A 52 16.97 -20.19 -23.61
CA SER A 52 17.29 -21.44 -24.33
C SER A 52 18.65 -22.00 -23.93
N ARG A 53 19.69 -21.16 -23.77
CA ARG A 53 21.01 -21.62 -23.34
C ARG A 53 21.03 -22.13 -21.90
N ASP A 54 20.29 -21.49 -20.99
CA ASP A 54 20.17 -21.97 -19.61
C ASP A 54 19.49 -23.36 -19.55
N ILE A 55 18.53 -23.60 -20.44
CA ILE A 55 17.85 -24.89 -20.60
C ILE A 55 18.81 -25.94 -21.19
N GLU A 56 19.52 -25.60 -22.27
CA GLU A 56 20.49 -26.49 -22.92
C GLU A 56 21.63 -26.89 -21.96
N ASP A 57 22.19 -25.94 -21.20
CA ASP A 57 23.26 -26.18 -20.22
C ASP A 57 22.77 -27.13 -19.11
N PHE A 58 21.53 -26.96 -18.63
CA PHE A 58 20.94 -27.84 -17.63
C PHE A 58 20.69 -29.26 -18.17
N GLU A 59 20.16 -29.38 -19.39
CA GLU A 59 19.91 -30.68 -20.04
C GLU A 59 21.23 -31.43 -20.31
N ASN A 60 22.26 -30.74 -20.80
CA ASN A 60 23.58 -31.31 -21.06
C ASN A 60 24.26 -31.82 -19.78
N ASN A 61 24.15 -31.08 -18.67
CA ASN A 61 24.72 -31.48 -17.38
C ASN A 61 23.97 -32.65 -16.72
N ASN A 62 22.65 -32.73 -16.88
CA ASN A 62 21.90 -33.88 -16.39
C ASN A 62 22.08 -35.13 -17.26
N ASN A 63 22.27 -34.97 -18.57
CA ASN A 63 22.58 -36.08 -19.46
C ASN A 63 23.98 -36.67 -19.19
N THR A 64 24.98 -35.84 -18.90
CA THR A 64 26.34 -36.30 -18.54
C THR A 64 26.38 -37.00 -17.17
N ASN A 65 25.56 -36.56 -16.19
CA ASN A 65 25.40 -37.29 -14.92
C ASN A 65 24.61 -38.60 -15.05
N SER A 66 23.77 -38.76 -16.07
CA SER A 66 23.07 -40.04 -16.33
C SER A 66 23.98 -41.09 -17.00
N SER A 67 25.06 -40.66 -17.68
CA SER A 67 25.98 -41.52 -18.42
C SER A 67 27.24 -41.93 -17.64
N ASN A 68 27.43 -41.45 -16.42
CA ASN A 68 28.57 -41.80 -15.54
C ASN A 68 28.18 -42.49 -14.22
N ARG A 69 27.14 -43.33 -14.23
CA ARG A 69 26.86 -44.27 -13.13
C ARG A 69 27.66 -45.57 -13.27
N MET A 70 28.98 -45.47 -13.34
CA MET A 70 29.89 -46.55 -12.96
C MET A 70 31.10 -45.98 -12.23
N HIS A 71 31.25 -46.41 -10.97
CA HIS A 71 32.38 -46.26 -10.06
C HIS A 71 32.74 -44.87 -9.52
N GLY A 72 32.75 -44.78 -8.18
CA GLY A 72 33.72 -43.96 -7.45
C GLY A 72 33.16 -42.88 -6.53
N GLU A 73 33.08 -43.23 -5.24
CA GLU A 73 33.23 -42.38 -4.05
C GLU A 73 32.28 -41.19 -3.77
N ARG A 74 31.71 -41.23 -2.54
CA ARG A 74 30.90 -40.16 -1.94
C ARG A 74 31.77 -38.95 -1.58
N PRO A 75 31.32 -37.71 -1.82
CA PRO A 75 31.72 -36.57 -1.01
C PRO A 75 30.65 -36.23 0.03
N ALA A 76 31.13 -35.69 1.13
CA ALA A 76 30.43 -35.47 2.39
C ALA A 76 29.35 -34.38 2.33
N THR A 77 28.39 -34.54 3.25
CA THR A 77 27.37 -33.57 3.65
C THR A 77 27.97 -32.25 4.12
N VAL A 78 27.54 -31.14 3.53
CA VAL A 78 27.61 -29.77 4.08
C VAL A 78 26.26 -29.14 3.67
N GLY A 79 25.41 -28.59 4.52
CA GLY A 79 25.57 -27.91 5.80
C GLY A 79 24.67 -26.67 5.70
N HIS A 80 23.71 -26.53 6.61
CA HIS A 80 22.65 -25.52 6.60
C HIS A 80 23.13 -24.06 6.52
N GLY A 81 22.46 -23.25 5.69
CA GLY A 81 22.03 -21.86 5.93
C GLY A 81 23.06 -20.74 5.98
N LEU A 82 22.75 -19.59 5.36
CA LEU A 82 22.60 -18.25 5.99
C LEU A 82 22.46 -17.11 4.94
N PRO A 83 21.94 -15.92 5.32
CA PRO A 83 21.45 -14.88 4.41
C PRO A 83 22.51 -13.84 4.04
N ILE A 84 22.31 -13.13 2.91
CA ILE A 84 23.14 -11.98 2.51
C ILE A 84 22.42 -10.68 2.89
N ARG A 85 23.12 -9.84 3.68
CA ARG A 85 22.73 -8.52 4.18
C ARG A 85 23.19 -7.46 3.16
N ALA A 86 22.33 -6.50 2.82
CA ALA A 86 22.69 -5.34 2.00
C ALA A 86 23.54 -4.37 2.81
N THR A 87 24.59 -3.81 2.21
CA THR A 87 25.45 -2.78 2.80
C THR A 87 24.68 -1.49 3.02
N THR A 88 24.26 -1.28 4.26
CA THR A 88 23.97 0.02 4.87
C THR A 88 24.81 0.07 6.13
N THR A 89 25.40 1.22 6.44
CA THR A 89 26.02 1.46 7.74
C THR A 89 24.95 1.25 8.80
N THR A 90 24.94 0.09 9.46
CA THR A 90 23.91 -0.24 10.45
C THR A 90 24.40 0.06 11.83
N VAL A 91 23.67 0.93 12.49
CA VAL A 91 23.62 1.04 13.94
C VAL A 91 22.84 -0.16 14.47
N ASP A 92 23.33 -0.83 15.51
CA ASP A 92 22.61 -1.96 16.14
C ASP A 92 21.30 -1.48 16.82
N ALA A 93 20.49 -2.42 17.33
CA ALA A 93 19.21 -2.12 17.99
C ALA A 93 19.34 -1.26 19.27
N ASN A 94 20.56 -0.86 19.65
CA ASN A 94 20.92 -0.09 20.83
C ASN A 94 21.80 1.15 20.55
N GLY A 95 22.11 1.50 19.29
CA GLY A 95 22.84 2.73 18.97
C GLY A 95 24.36 2.60 18.71
N ASN A 96 24.94 1.39 18.58
CA ASN A 96 26.38 1.24 18.35
C ASN A 96 26.76 0.99 16.88
N GLU A 97 27.89 1.56 16.44
CA GLU A 97 28.49 1.32 15.12
C GLU A 97 29.21 -0.05 15.08
N GLU A 98 28.81 -0.94 14.16
CA GLU A 98 29.55 -2.17 13.83
C GLU A 98 30.78 -1.82 12.96
N LYS A 99 31.98 -2.25 13.38
CA LYS A 99 33.20 -2.20 12.55
C LYS A 99 33.18 -3.34 11.53
N ASP A 100 33.35 -2.99 10.26
CA ASP A 100 33.44 -3.90 9.12
C ASP A 100 34.90 -4.36 8.93
N ASP A 101 35.19 -5.61 9.30
CA ASP A 101 36.48 -6.26 9.06
C ASP A 101 36.47 -6.85 7.64
N GLY A 102 36.94 -6.04 6.69
CA GLY A 102 37.01 -6.37 5.28
C GLY A 102 37.76 -7.67 5.00
N ASN A 103 37.08 -8.60 4.34
CA ASN A 103 37.71 -9.73 3.65
C ASN A 103 36.95 -10.04 2.35
N ASN A 104 37.31 -9.33 1.28
CA ASN A 104 36.81 -9.61 -0.07
C ASN A 104 37.72 -10.66 -0.71
N GLY A 105 37.27 -11.92 -0.66
CA GLY A 105 37.96 -13.06 -1.26
C GLY A 105 37.03 -13.96 -2.08
N LEU A 106 37.45 -14.19 -3.32
CA LEU A 106 37.17 -15.34 -4.19
C LEU A 106 35.93 -15.38 -5.11
N LEU A 107 36.27 -15.26 -6.41
CA LEU A 107 36.12 -16.26 -7.48
C LEU A 107 34.71 -16.64 -8.01
N ASN A 108 34.56 -16.39 -9.32
CA ASN A 108 33.55 -16.95 -10.22
C ASN A 108 33.52 -18.49 -10.12
N ALA A 109 32.67 -19.04 -9.27
CA ALA A 109 32.16 -20.40 -9.42
C ALA A 109 30.94 -20.34 -10.34
N GLU A 110 30.93 -21.14 -11.41
CA GLU A 110 29.74 -21.30 -12.24
C GLU A 110 28.61 -21.86 -11.39
N LEU A 111 27.62 -21.02 -11.07
CA LEU A 111 26.38 -21.44 -10.42
C LEU A 111 25.65 -22.42 -11.35
N MET A 112 25.72 -23.71 -11.04
CA MET A 112 25.01 -24.75 -11.78
C MET A 112 23.66 -25.06 -11.11
N PHE A 113 22.62 -25.20 -11.94
CA PHE A 113 21.27 -25.51 -11.48
C PHE A 113 21.12 -26.99 -11.11
N ALA A 114 20.70 -27.28 -9.87
CA ALA A 114 20.20 -28.62 -9.52
C ALA A 114 18.82 -28.89 -10.13
N GLU A 115 17.99 -27.84 -10.25
CA GLU A 115 16.71 -27.84 -10.96
C GLU A 115 16.58 -26.52 -11.72
N LEU A 116 15.99 -26.57 -12.93
CA LEU A 116 15.76 -25.37 -13.73
C LEU A 116 14.83 -24.39 -12.98
N PRO A 117 15.20 -23.11 -12.81
CA PRO A 117 14.36 -22.16 -12.10
C PRO A 117 12.99 -22.00 -12.77
N LYS A 118 11.93 -22.12 -11.97
CA LYS A 118 10.57 -21.84 -12.46
C LYS A 118 10.44 -20.35 -12.82
N PRO A 119 9.66 -20.00 -13.85
CA PRO A 119 9.37 -18.60 -14.14
C PRO A 119 8.78 -17.89 -12.92
N PHE A 120 9.23 -16.67 -12.68
CA PHE A 120 8.75 -15.84 -11.58
C PHE A 120 8.57 -14.41 -12.06
N SER A 121 7.83 -13.60 -11.31
CA SER A 121 7.54 -12.23 -11.69
C SER A 121 7.98 -11.21 -10.65
N VAL A 122 8.35 -10.05 -11.17
CA VAL A 122 8.77 -8.87 -10.41
C VAL A 122 7.98 -7.65 -10.88
N ILE A 123 7.85 -6.66 -10.00
CA ILE A 123 7.33 -5.33 -10.31
C ILE A 123 8.50 -4.36 -10.29
N ALA A 124 8.67 -3.58 -11.35
CA ALA A 124 9.58 -2.46 -11.40
C ALA A 124 8.77 -1.16 -11.39
N LYS A 125 8.93 -0.36 -10.34
CA LYS A 125 8.48 1.04 -10.31
C LYS A 125 9.63 1.91 -10.78
N VAL A 126 9.39 2.81 -11.69
CA VAL A 126 10.43 3.62 -12.33
C VAL A 126 10.01 5.07 -12.33
N ALA A 127 10.88 5.97 -11.89
CA ALA A 127 10.54 7.39 -11.91
C ALA A 127 10.34 7.87 -13.36
N PRO A 128 9.47 8.87 -13.59
CA PRO A 128 9.29 9.45 -14.92
C PRO A 128 10.62 9.98 -15.44
N THR A 129 10.86 9.84 -16.74
CA THR A 129 12.05 10.39 -17.40
C THR A 129 11.87 11.85 -17.82
N THR A 130 10.62 12.31 -17.98
CA THR A 130 10.31 13.68 -18.41
C THR A 130 10.42 14.68 -17.25
N SER A 131 11.24 15.73 -17.40
CA SER A 131 11.49 16.75 -16.37
C SER A 131 10.20 17.42 -15.85
N LEU A 132 9.21 17.66 -16.72
CA LEU A 132 7.92 18.23 -16.32
C LEU A 132 7.16 17.33 -15.33
N ARG A 133 7.00 16.03 -15.63
CA ARG A 133 6.35 15.06 -14.73
C ARG A 133 7.09 14.96 -13.41
N ARG A 134 8.43 14.90 -13.45
CA ARG A 134 9.28 14.81 -12.27
C ARG A 134 9.08 16.00 -11.34
N SER A 135 9.05 17.22 -11.89
CA SER A 135 8.83 18.43 -11.11
C SER A 135 7.40 18.55 -10.57
N LEU A 136 6.39 18.23 -11.39
CA LEU A 136 4.98 18.32 -10.97
C LEU A 136 4.64 17.36 -9.82
N TYR A 137 5.23 16.17 -9.83
CA TYR A 137 4.91 15.12 -8.85
C TYR A 137 5.99 14.89 -7.80
N ASN A 138 7.00 15.76 -7.73
CA ASN A 138 8.13 15.63 -6.82
C ASN A 138 8.73 14.20 -6.81
N SER A 139 8.87 13.60 -8.00
CA SER A 139 9.13 12.16 -8.15
C SER A 139 10.40 11.71 -7.44
N SER A 140 11.48 12.50 -7.49
CA SER A 140 12.74 12.16 -6.82
C SER A 140 12.57 12.05 -5.30
N ALA A 141 11.87 13.00 -4.67
CA ALA A 141 11.63 12.94 -3.23
C ALA A 141 10.76 11.73 -2.85
N HIS A 142 9.75 11.40 -3.65
CA HIS A 142 8.88 10.24 -3.44
C HIS A 142 9.64 8.91 -3.56
N PHE A 143 10.49 8.74 -4.57
CA PHE A 143 11.33 7.54 -4.71
C PHE A 143 12.36 7.43 -3.59
N GLN A 144 13.02 8.54 -3.22
CA GLN A 144 13.95 8.57 -2.09
C GLN A 144 13.26 8.19 -0.79
N ARG A 145 12.05 8.70 -0.54
CA ARG A 145 11.24 8.37 0.63
C ARG A 145 10.86 6.90 0.66
N GLU A 146 10.35 6.37 -0.44
CA GLU A 146 9.95 4.96 -0.53
C GLU A 146 11.16 4.03 -0.33
N LYS A 147 12.31 4.33 -0.95
CA LYS A 147 13.58 3.62 -0.72
C LYS A 147 13.99 3.68 0.75
N TYR A 148 13.95 4.86 1.37
CA TYR A 148 14.32 5.01 2.78
C TYR A 148 13.43 4.16 3.70
N VAL A 149 12.11 4.11 3.42
CA VAL A 149 11.19 3.25 4.19
C VAL A 149 11.55 1.78 4.05
N PHE A 150 11.85 1.30 2.84
CA PHE A 150 12.21 -0.10 2.61
C PHE A 150 13.61 -0.49 3.13
N ASP A 151 14.59 0.41 3.04
CA ASP A 151 15.98 0.10 3.38
C ASP A 151 16.28 0.34 4.87
N VAL A 152 15.56 1.26 5.51
CA VAL A 152 15.86 1.73 6.88
C VAL A 152 14.69 1.50 7.82
N VAL A 153 13.53 2.11 7.55
CA VAL A 153 12.40 2.15 8.51
C VAL A 153 11.85 0.75 8.80
N LEU A 154 11.42 0.04 7.75
CA LEU A 154 10.79 -1.28 7.89
C LEU A 154 11.77 -2.32 8.45
N PRO A 155 13.04 -2.41 7.99
CA PRO A 155 14.03 -3.29 8.61
C PRO A 155 14.31 -2.97 10.08
N MET A 156 14.34 -1.69 10.47
CA MET A 156 14.50 -1.32 11.89
C MET A 156 13.29 -1.78 12.70
N PHE A 157 12.07 -1.59 12.18
CA PHE A 157 10.84 -2.05 12.82
C PHE A 157 10.82 -3.59 12.97
N GLU A 158 11.29 -4.34 11.97
CA GLU A 158 11.43 -5.79 12.08
C GLU A 158 12.43 -6.18 13.18
N ARG A 159 13.64 -5.60 13.18
CA ARG A 159 14.68 -5.88 14.18
C ARG A 159 14.22 -5.53 15.59
N PHE A 160 13.57 -4.38 15.75
CA PHE A 160 13.00 -3.95 17.02
C PHE A 160 12.00 -4.97 17.55
N GLN A 161 11.02 -5.39 16.73
CA GLN A 161 10.04 -6.41 17.12
C GLN A 161 10.71 -7.73 17.51
N GLN A 162 11.68 -8.21 16.71
CA GLN A 162 12.42 -9.45 16.99
C GLN A 162 13.19 -9.38 18.30
N ALA A 163 13.86 -8.26 18.58
CA ALA A 163 14.61 -8.04 19.81
C ALA A 163 13.73 -8.05 21.08
N ARG A 164 12.41 -7.89 20.93
CA ARG A 164 11.42 -7.99 22.02
C ARG A 164 10.69 -9.33 22.06
N GLY A 165 11.19 -10.32 21.31
CA GLY A 165 10.67 -11.69 21.35
C GLY A 165 9.34 -11.90 20.61
N LEU A 166 8.88 -10.94 19.80
CA LEU A 166 7.76 -11.16 18.90
C LEU A 166 8.13 -12.22 17.87
N ARG A 167 7.37 -13.33 17.88
CA ARG A 167 7.51 -14.38 16.87
C ARG A 167 7.29 -13.79 15.47
N THR A 168 8.08 -14.21 14.50
CA THR A 168 8.01 -13.75 13.10
C THR A 168 6.58 -13.79 12.53
N ALA A 169 5.79 -14.82 12.87
CA ALA A 169 4.40 -14.95 12.41
C ALA A 169 3.43 -13.90 12.98
N LYS A 170 3.82 -13.18 14.04
CA LYS A 170 3.04 -12.11 14.67
C LYS A 170 3.62 -10.72 14.40
N SER A 171 4.88 -10.63 13.96
CA SER A 171 5.52 -9.36 13.62
C SER A 171 4.81 -8.68 12.46
N PHE A 172 4.69 -7.37 12.53
CA PHE A 172 4.24 -6.58 11.38
C PHE A 172 5.26 -6.74 10.25
N ALA A 173 4.81 -7.34 9.15
CA ALA A 173 5.58 -7.51 7.91
C ALA A 173 4.64 -7.46 6.69
N HIS A 174 3.74 -6.46 6.68
CA HIS A 174 2.65 -6.34 5.70
C HIS A 174 3.03 -5.45 4.51
N TYR A 175 4.12 -5.76 3.82
CA TYR A 175 4.61 -5.02 2.65
C TYR A 175 5.32 -5.95 1.64
N PRO A 176 5.59 -5.50 0.39
CA PRO A 176 6.36 -6.24 -0.59
C PRO A 176 7.83 -6.42 -0.17
N SER A 177 8.44 -7.52 -0.60
CA SER A 177 9.90 -7.66 -0.51
C SER A 177 10.56 -6.91 -1.66
N VAL A 178 11.39 -5.92 -1.34
CA VAL A 178 12.25 -5.22 -2.30
C VAL A 178 13.46 -6.09 -2.62
N ILE A 179 13.80 -6.14 -3.90
CA ILE A 179 14.95 -6.88 -4.46
C ILE A 179 16.14 -5.93 -4.57
N VAL A 180 15.93 -4.77 -5.20
CA VAL A 180 16.93 -3.71 -5.37
C VAL A 180 16.21 -2.39 -5.63
N SER A 181 16.80 -1.29 -5.20
CA SER A 181 16.30 0.07 -5.41
C SER A 181 17.44 1.04 -5.69
N GLU A 182 17.23 1.96 -6.62
CA GLU A 182 18.14 3.05 -6.98
C GLU A 182 17.37 4.38 -6.88
N CYS A 183 18.03 5.42 -6.40
CA CYS A 183 17.46 6.77 -6.27
C CYS A 183 18.38 7.87 -6.81
N CYS A 184 19.43 7.49 -7.54
CA CYS A 184 20.22 8.43 -8.34
C CYS A 184 19.32 9.18 -9.33
N GLU A 185 19.45 10.50 -9.37
CA GLU A 185 18.58 11.37 -10.16
C GLU A 185 18.57 10.97 -11.64
N GLY A 186 17.39 10.70 -12.18
CA GLY A 186 17.19 10.26 -13.57
C GLY A 186 17.29 8.74 -13.79
N PHE A 187 17.66 7.99 -12.75
CA PHE A 187 17.80 6.52 -12.77
C PHE A 187 17.00 5.86 -11.64
N GLU A 188 16.02 6.54 -11.06
CA GLU A 188 15.32 6.02 -9.89
C GLU A 188 14.39 4.85 -10.25
N TYR A 189 14.54 3.73 -9.53
CA TYR A 189 13.64 2.60 -9.64
C TYR A 189 13.59 1.79 -8.34
N ILE A 190 12.50 1.05 -8.16
CA ILE A 190 12.34 0.03 -7.11
C ILE A 190 11.89 -1.26 -7.79
N LEU A 191 12.72 -2.30 -7.67
CA LEU A 191 12.41 -3.65 -8.11
C LEU A 191 11.95 -4.47 -6.91
N GLN A 192 10.75 -5.03 -6.97
CA GLN A 192 10.14 -5.76 -5.86
C GLN A 192 9.42 -7.03 -6.34
N ARG A 193 9.13 -7.94 -5.41
CA ARG A 193 8.36 -9.15 -5.73
C ARG A 193 6.94 -8.81 -6.18
N ASP A 194 6.47 -9.53 -7.19
CA ASP A 194 5.09 -9.43 -7.66
C ASP A 194 4.14 -10.19 -6.73
N LEU A 195 3.49 -9.45 -5.83
CA LEU A 195 2.53 -10.01 -4.89
C LEU A 195 1.29 -10.61 -5.58
N MET A 196 0.90 -10.14 -6.77
CA MET A 196 -0.27 -10.70 -7.46
C MET A 196 -0.03 -12.12 -7.96
N ALA A 197 1.21 -12.45 -8.35
CA ALA A 197 1.62 -13.82 -8.62
C ALA A 197 1.57 -14.73 -7.38
N HIS A 198 1.44 -14.15 -6.18
CA HIS A 198 1.32 -14.85 -4.90
C HIS A 198 -0.12 -14.81 -4.34
N GLY A 199 -1.12 -14.64 -5.21
CA GLY A 199 -2.54 -14.72 -4.87
C GLY A 199 -3.10 -13.47 -4.17
N TYR A 200 -2.35 -12.37 -4.15
CA TYR A 200 -2.89 -11.08 -3.74
C TYR A 200 -3.57 -10.38 -4.92
N ARG A 201 -4.52 -9.47 -4.65
CA ARG A 201 -5.20 -8.67 -5.66
C ARG A 201 -5.71 -7.36 -5.09
N ASN A 202 -5.92 -6.38 -5.96
CA ASN A 202 -6.69 -5.19 -5.62
C ASN A 202 -8.16 -5.60 -5.43
N PHE A 203 -8.83 -4.95 -4.49
CA PHE A 203 -10.29 -4.96 -4.44
C PHE A 203 -10.85 -3.86 -5.36
N PRO A 204 -12.12 -3.99 -5.82
CA PRO A 204 -12.76 -2.97 -6.64
C PRO A 204 -12.78 -1.64 -5.90
N ARG A 205 -12.19 -0.60 -6.50
CA ARG A 205 -12.04 0.71 -5.87
C ARG A 205 -13.36 1.48 -5.77
N THR A 206 -14.26 1.24 -6.70
CA THR A 206 -15.58 1.86 -6.79
C THR A 206 -16.53 1.42 -5.68
N GLU A 207 -16.24 0.29 -5.02
CA GLU A 207 -17.05 -0.27 -3.93
C GLU A 207 -16.43 0.04 -2.56
N PRO A 208 -17.26 0.31 -1.53
CA PRO A 208 -16.76 0.41 -0.16
C PRO A 208 -16.27 -0.96 0.35
N LEU A 209 -15.32 -0.94 1.28
CA LEU A 209 -14.82 -2.15 1.94
C LEU A 209 -15.86 -2.73 2.90
N ALA A 210 -15.90 -4.06 3.00
CA ALA A 210 -16.67 -4.76 4.02
C ALA A 210 -16.09 -4.52 5.43
N TYR A 211 -16.93 -4.66 6.46
CA TYR A 211 -16.56 -4.37 7.85
C TYR A 211 -15.35 -5.20 8.32
N GLU A 212 -15.29 -6.47 7.96
CA GLU A 212 -14.21 -7.38 8.32
C GLU A 212 -12.87 -6.95 7.71
N ASP A 213 -12.87 -6.47 6.46
CA ASP A 213 -11.66 -5.97 5.79
C ASP A 213 -11.21 -4.63 6.37
N VAL A 214 -12.16 -3.75 6.72
CA VAL A 214 -11.86 -2.50 7.45
C VAL A 214 -11.19 -2.82 8.78
N LEU A 215 -11.72 -3.78 9.55
CA LEU A 215 -11.09 -4.21 10.79
C LEU A 215 -9.69 -4.80 10.57
N LEU A 216 -9.50 -5.55 9.48
CA LEU A 216 -8.20 -6.11 9.12
C LEU A 216 -7.19 -4.99 8.88
N VAL A 217 -7.53 -3.96 8.10
CA VAL A 217 -6.65 -2.81 7.84
C VAL A 217 -6.35 -2.04 9.13
N LEU A 218 -7.38 -1.70 9.91
CA LEU A 218 -7.22 -0.97 11.17
C LEU A 218 -6.35 -1.74 12.17
N THR A 219 -6.47 -3.07 12.22
CA THR A 219 -5.62 -3.90 13.08
C THR A 219 -4.15 -3.82 12.68
N HIS A 220 -3.84 -3.85 11.38
CA HIS A 220 -2.46 -3.77 10.91
C HIS A 220 -1.88 -2.35 11.02
N LEU A 221 -2.66 -1.30 10.79
CA LEU A 221 -2.24 0.08 11.10
C LEU A 221 -1.96 0.25 12.59
N ALA A 222 -2.79 -0.35 13.46
CA ALA A 222 -2.56 -0.31 14.91
C ALA A 222 -1.24 -0.99 15.28
N GLN A 223 -0.94 -2.14 14.66
CA GLN A 223 0.33 -2.82 14.88
C GLN A 223 1.53 -2.01 14.39
N PHE A 224 1.40 -1.36 13.22
CA PHE A 224 2.44 -0.50 12.66
C PHE A 224 2.72 0.71 13.56
N HIS A 225 1.68 1.43 13.98
CA HIS A 225 1.80 2.62 14.84
C HIS A 225 2.32 2.27 16.25
N ALA A 226 1.95 1.10 16.80
CA ALA A 226 2.43 0.64 18.11
C ALA A 226 3.96 0.51 18.17
N ILE A 227 4.61 0.15 17.04
CA ILE A 227 6.07 0.06 16.97
C ILE A 227 6.71 1.43 17.21
N SER A 228 6.13 2.50 16.65
CA SER A 228 6.62 3.86 16.90
C SER A 228 6.53 4.25 18.37
N PHE A 229 5.38 4.02 19.02
CA PHE A 229 5.23 4.31 20.45
C PHE A 229 6.22 3.51 21.31
N ALA A 230 6.37 2.22 21.02
CA ALA A 230 7.33 1.38 21.74
C ALA A 230 8.78 1.84 21.53
N MET A 231 9.17 2.19 20.30
CA MET A 231 10.50 2.70 19.99
C MET A 231 10.78 4.05 20.65
N GLN A 232 9.82 4.97 20.70
CA GLN A 232 9.98 6.24 21.40
C GLN A 232 10.31 6.05 22.88
N GLN A 233 9.69 5.06 23.53
CA GLN A 233 9.95 4.78 24.95
C GLN A 233 11.24 3.99 25.18
N GLN A 234 11.56 3.04 24.29
CA GLN A 234 12.59 2.02 24.54
C GLN A 234 13.89 2.22 23.74
N ALA A 235 13.84 3.00 22.66
CA ALA A 235 14.94 3.27 21.74
C ALA A 235 14.81 4.68 21.11
N PRO A 236 14.73 5.75 21.92
CA PRO A 236 14.41 7.10 21.44
C PRO A 236 15.40 7.64 20.42
N ASP A 237 16.71 7.37 20.58
CA ASP A 237 17.74 7.86 19.67
C ASP A 237 17.63 7.22 18.27
N ALA A 238 17.42 5.90 18.22
CA ALA A 238 17.18 5.19 16.97
C ALA A 238 15.89 5.65 16.29
N TYR A 239 14.83 5.93 17.08
CA TYR A 239 13.59 6.48 16.55
C TYR A 239 13.78 7.89 15.99
N ALA A 240 14.49 8.76 16.72
CA ALA A 240 14.78 10.13 16.29
C ALA A 240 15.61 10.17 14.99
N GLN A 241 16.60 9.28 14.86
CA GLN A 241 17.39 9.13 13.64
C GLN A 241 16.54 8.72 12.43
N ILE A 242 15.51 7.90 12.65
CA ILE A 242 14.61 7.52 11.56
C ILE A 242 13.69 8.68 11.16
N VAL A 243 13.15 9.38 12.15
CA VAL A 243 12.20 10.47 11.92
C VAL A 243 12.86 11.69 11.26
N SER A 244 14.16 11.93 11.44
CA SER A 244 14.86 13.08 10.84
C SER A 244 14.81 13.09 9.30
N GLU A 245 14.72 11.92 8.68
CA GLU A 245 14.63 11.75 7.23
C GLU A 245 13.18 11.70 6.69
N LEU A 246 12.19 11.68 7.58
CA LEU A 246 10.75 11.56 7.25
C LEU A 246 10.02 12.91 7.23
N GLN A 247 10.62 13.91 6.57
CA GLN A 247 10.07 15.27 6.46
C GLN A 247 8.82 15.35 5.56
N GLU A 248 7.93 16.31 5.79
CA GLU A 248 6.77 16.56 4.90
C GLU A 248 7.24 17.03 3.52
N THR A 249 6.66 16.49 2.44
CA THR A 249 7.04 16.83 1.06
C THR A 249 5.90 17.35 0.20
N ILE A 250 4.65 17.26 0.66
CA ILE A 250 3.47 17.67 -0.09
C ILE A 250 2.93 18.99 0.44
N PHE A 251 2.60 19.03 1.75
CA PHE A 251 1.99 20.20 2.37
C PHE A 251 3.05 21.04 3.08
N VAL A 252 4.01 21.55 2.30
CA VAL A 252 5.11 22.40 2.78
C VAL A 252 4.80 23.87 2.49
N PRO A 253 4.69 24.74 3.51
CA PRO A 253 4.41 26.15 3.31
C PRO A 253 5.65 26.92 2.80
N PRO A 254 5.46 28.01 2.02
CA PRO A 254 4.17 28.46 1.48
C PRO A 254 3.69 27.55 0.35
N LEU A 255 2.39 27.23 0.34
CA LEU A 255 1.78 26.47 -0.76
C LEU A 255 1.67 27.35 -2.01
N HIS A 256 1.99 26.80 -3.17
CA HIS A 256 1.84 27.50 -4.44
C HIS A 256 0.35 27.81 -4.72
N SER A 257 0.05 28.99 -5.27
CA SER A 257 -1.33 29.45 -5.49
C SER A 257 -2.14 28.48 -6.35
N SER A 258 -1.56 27.95 -7.44
CA SER A 258 -2.24 26.96 -8.28
C SER A 258 -2.60 25.67 -7.55
N PHE A 259 -1.81 25.27 -6.54
CA PHE A 259 -2.13 24.10 -5.72
C PHE A 259 -3.28 24.43 -4.75
N VAL A 260 -3.28 25.63 -4.16
CA VAL A 260 -4.42 26.11 -3.35
C VAL A 260 -5.70 26.17 -4.18
N ASP A 261 -5.66 26.73 -5.39
CA ASP A 261 -6.79 26.80 -6.31
C ASP A 261 -7.31 25.40 -6.67
N PHE A 262 -6.39 24.46 -6.93
CA PHE A 262 -6.72 23.06 -7.18
C PHE A 262 -7.46 22.43 -5.99
N LEU A 263 -6.98 22.63 -4.76
CA LEU A 263 -7.61 22.12 -3.54
C LEU A 263 -9.01 22.74 -3.35
N GLN A 264 -9.13 24.07 -3.48
CA GLN A 264 -10.41 24.78 -3.34
C GLN A 264 -11.46 24.28 -4.33
N ARG A 265 -11.05 24.01 -5.57
CA ARG A 265 -11.94 23.50 -6.60
C ARG A 265 -12.51 22.11 -6.28
N LYS A 266 -11.76 21.27 -5.55
CA LYS A 266 -12.30 19.99 -5.06
C LYS A 266 -13.43 20.18 -4.05
N VAL A 267 -13.38 21.23 -3.24
CA VAL A 267 -14.47 21.60 -2.33
C VAL A 267 -15.66 22.12 -3.12
N ASP A 268 -15.43 22.93 -4.16
CA ASP A 268 -16.50 23.43 -5.05
C ASP A 268 -17.29 22.27 -5.68
N TYR A 269 -16.62 21.23 -6.18
CA TYR A 269 -17.30 20.03 -6.71
C TYR A 269 -18.10 19.28 -5.64
N ALA A 270 -17.62 19.22 -4.40
CA ALA A 270 -18.35 18.59 -3.31
C ALA A 270 -19.62 19.37 -2.95
N ILE A 271 -19.54 20.70 -2.89
CA ILE A 271 -20.69 21.59 -2.68
C ILE A 271 -21.70 21.42 -3.83
N GLU A 272 -21.23 21.44 -5.07
CA GLU A 272 -22.08 21.27 -6.25
C GLU A 272 -22.77 19.89 -6.27
N THR A 273 -22.07 18.84 -5.82
CA THR A 273 -22.63 17.50 -5.68
C THR A 273 -23.84 17.49 -4.74
N LEU A 274 -23.73 18.17 -3.58
CA LEU A 274 -24.83 18.30 -2.61
C LEU A 274 -25.99 19.14 -3.18
N GLN A 275 -25.69 20.24 -3.88
CA GLN A 275 -26.71 21.11 -4.48
C GLN A 275 -27.54 20.39 -5.56
N ARG A 276 -26.89 19.55 -6.38
CA ARG A 276 -27.55 18.75 -7.41
C ARG A 276 -28.35 17.58 -6.82
N ASN A 277 -27.99 17.10 -5.63
CA ASN A 277 -28.58 15.93 -4.98
C ASN A 277 -28.94 16.22 -3.50
N PRO A 278 -29.84 17.18 -3.24
CA PRO A 278 -30.05 17.72 -1.91
C PRO A 278 -30.76 16.73 -0.98
N ALA A 279 -30.29 16.67 0.26
CA ALA A 279 -30.96 16.04 1.39
C ALA A 279 -31.19 17.06 2.52
N ALA A 280 -32.05 16.69 3.48
CA ALA A 280 -32.31 17.53 4.65
C ALA A 280 -31.01 17.79 5.43
N GLY A 281 -30.74 19.06 5.74
CA GLY A 281 -29.54 19.48 6.47
C GLY A 281 -28.35 19.86 5.59
N ASP A 282 -28.38 19.60 4.28
CA ASP A 282 -27.24 19.88 3.38
C ASP A 282 -26.91 21.38 3.26
N GLY A 283 -27.84 22.28 3.58
CA GLY A 283 -27.56 23.72 3.64
C GLY A 283 -26.50 24.05 4.71
N ALA A 284 -26.60 23.46 5.90
CA ALA A 284 -25.60 23.63 6.96
C ALA A 284 -24.28 22.93 6.62
N VAL A 285 -24.35 21.80 5.90
CA VAL A 285 -23.15 21.11 5.40
C VAL A 285 -22.41 21.98 4.39
N ALA A 286 -23.11 22.53 3.41
CA ALA A 286 -22.53 23.43 2.41
C ALA A 286 -21.89 24.66 3.06
N GLU A 287 -22.51 25.26 4.08
CA GLU A 287 -21.92 26.38 4.82
C GLU A 287 -20.56 26.02 5.46
N ARG A 288 -20.45 24.83 6.06
CA ARG A 288 -19.19 24.32 6.65
C ARG A 288 -18.13 24.06 5.58
N LEU A 289 -18.54 23.50 4.43
CA LEU A 289 -17.65 23.30 3.29
C LEU A 289 -17.13 24.62 2.73
N CYS A 290 -17.97 25.65 2.60
CA CYS A 290 -17.55 26.97 2.16
C CYS A 290 -16.46 27.56 3.07
N ARG A 291 -16.56 27.38 4.39
CA ARG A 291 -15.49 27.81 5.32
C ARG A 291 -14.22 27.01 5.14
N PHE A 292 -14.35 25.68 5.03
CA PHE A 292 -13.20 24.81 4.84
C PHE A 292 -12.47 25.07 3.52
N ARG A 293 -13.18 25.47 2.46
CA ARG A 293 -12.62 25.82 1.15
C ARG A 293 -11.44 26.78 1.29
N ASP A 294 -11.63 27.89 1.97
CA ASP A 294 -10.60 28.93 2.09
C ASP A 294 -9.46 28.50 3.01
N GLU A 295 -9.73 27.63 3.99
CA GLU A 295 -8.75 27.10 4.93
C GLU A 295 -8.05 25.83 4.44
N TYR A 296 -8.49 25.20 3.34
CA TYR A 296 -8.15 23.82 3.01
C TYR A 296 -6.62 23.60 2.95
N GLY A 297 -5.89 24.40 2.18
CA GLY A 297 -4.44 24.28 2.08
C GLY A 297 -3.75 24.37 3.45
N GLN A 298 -4.11 25.39 4.25
CA GLN A 298 -3.53 25.59 5.57
C GLN A 298 -3.92 24.48 6.55
N ALA A 299 -5.17 23.99 6.49
CA ALA A 299 -5.64 22.89 7.31
C ALA A 299 -4.83 21.60 7.05
N MET A 300 -4.43 21.34 5.80
CA MET A 300 -3.56 20.20 5.50
C MET A 300 -2.16 20.39 6.07
N VAL A 301 -1.58 21.58 5.92
CA VAL A 301 -0.27 21.94 6.50
C VAL A 301 -0.28 21.77 8.02
N ASP A 302 -1.28 22.33 8.71
CA ASP A 302 -1.41 22.27 10.17
C ASP A 302 -1.51 20.82 10.68
N CYS A 303 -2.24 19.97 9.95
CA CYS A 303 -2.42 18.57 10.32
C CYS A 303 -1.11 17.76 10.27
N VAL A 304 -0.23 18.04 9.30
CA VAL A 304 1.00 17.25 9.09
C VAL A 304 2.25 17.85 9.74
N GLN A 305 2.22 19.15 10.04
CA GLN A 305 3.31 19.82 10.76
C GLN A 305 3.22 19.70 12.28
N ASN A 306 2.03 19.38 12.81
CA ASN A 306 1.86 19.21 14.24
C ASN A 306 2.67 18.00 14.79
N ARG A 307 3.00 18.05 16.08
CA ARG A 307 3.86 17.07 16.79
C ARG A 307 3.18 16.39 17.99
N ASP A 308 1.85 16.39 18.05
CA ASP A 308 1.06 15.74 19.11
C ASP A 308 1.07 14.21 18.90
N ASP A 309 1.63 13.46 19.87
CA ASP A 309 1.73 11.98 19.92
C ASP A 309 1.92 11.36 18.53
N THR A 310 3.06 11.65 17.93
CA THR A 310 3.35 11.26 16.56
C THR A 310 3.79 9.80 16.48
N VAL A 311 3.52 9.17 15.35
CA VAL A 311 4.01 7.86 14.94
C VAL A 311 4.48 7.98 13.49
N ILE A 312 5.21 6.98 13.01
CA ILE A 312 5.43 6.86 11.57
C ILE A 312 4.11 6.38 10.96
N CYS A 313 3.51 7.23 10.13
CA CYS A 313 2.30 6.94 9.36
C CYS A 313 2.68 6.45 7.96
N HIS A 314 1.84 5.58 7.39
CA HIS A 314 1.90 5.19 6.00
C HIS A 314 1.74 6.40 5.07
N GLY A 315 0.84 7.33 5.42
CA GLY A 315 0.61 8.59 4.70
C GLY A 315 -0.26 8.45 3.45
N ASP A 316 -0.29 7.28 2.80
CA ASP A 316 -1.12 6.99 1.62
C ASP A 316 -2.01 5.75 1.76
N CYS A 317 -2.66 5.57 2.90
CA CYS A 317 -3.39 4.34 3.23
C CYS A 317 -4.85 4.37 2.69
N TRP A 318 -5.03 4.07 1.41
CA TRP A 318 -6.35 3.89 0.77
C TRP A 318 -6.39 2.61 -0.08
N ILE A 319 -7.59 2.22 -0.53
CA ILE A 319 -7.87 0.91 -1.14
C ILE A 319 -6.94 0.55 -2.31
N SER A 320 -6.45 1.53 -3.06
CA SER A 320 -5.53 1.33 -4.19
C SER A 320 -4.13 0.90 -3.79
N ASN A 321 -3.70 1.27 -2.57
CA ASN A 321 -2.38 0.98 -2.03
C ASN A 321 -2.40 -0.21 -1.06
N ILE A 322 -3.45 -1.03 -1.13
CA ILE A 322 -3.59 -2.24 -0.32
C ILE A 322 -3.93 -3.41 -1.22
N LEU A 323 -3.06 -4.41 -1.20
CA LEU A 323 -3.29 -5.69 -1.83
C LEU A 323 -3.85 -6.69 -0.82
N TYR A 324 -4.93 -7.37 -1.20
CA TYR A 324 -5.63 -8.33 -0.36
C TYR A 324 -5.47 -9.74 -0.88
N ARG A 325 -5.30 -10.70 0.03
CA ARG A 325 -5.38 -12.14 -0.27
C ARG A 325 -6.75 -12.65 0.23
N PRO A 326 -7.68 -13.01 -0.67
CA PRO A 326 -8.98 -13.51 -0.28
C PRO A 326 -8.89 -14.79 0.55
N MET A 327 -9.88 -15.01 1.42
CA MET A 327 -10.09 -16.32 2.01
C MET A 327 -10.34 -17.37 0.90
N PRO A 328 -9.80 -18.58 1.02
CA PRO A 328 -10.19 -19.68 0.13
C PRO A 328 -11.71 -19.86 0.22
N ALA A 329 -12.38 -19.95 -0.93
CA ALA A 329 -13.80 -20.31 -0.93
C ALA A 329 -13.95 -21.65 -0.20
N GLN A 330 -14.78 -21.68 0.86
CA GLN A 330 -15.16 -22.95 1.46
C GLN A 330 -15.83 -23.77 0.38
N ARG A 331 -15.21 -24.89 -0.03
CA ARG A 331 -15.92 -25.88 -0.83
C ARG A 331 -17.03 -26.41 0.06
N ASN A 332 -18.27 -26.03 -0.22
CA ASN A 332 -19.43 -26.71 0.34
C ASN A 332 -19.31 -28.17 -0.09
N GLY A 333 -18.90 -29.04 0.84
CA GLY A 333 -18.95 -30.47 0.66
C GLY A 333 -20.41 -30.89 0.67
N THR A 334 -21.05 -30.91 -0.50
CA THR A 334 -22.19 -31.80 -0.73
C THR A 334 -21.60 -33.09 -1.28
N ASP A 335 -21.08 -33.90 -0.37
CA ASP A 335 -20.80 -35.31 -0.61
C ASP A 335 -21.69 -36.11 0.34
N ASP A 336 -23.00 -36.00 0.12
CA ASP A 336 -24.00 -36.89 0.71
C ASP A 336 -24.61 -37.73 -0.42
N GLY A 337 -23.84 -38.73 -0.85
CA GLY A 337 -24.43 -39.93 -1.37
C GLY A 337 -25.14 -40.64 -0.24
N HIS A 338 -26.42 -40.35 -0.01
CA HIS A 338 -27.37 -41.31 0.57
C HIS A 338 -28.78 -41.12 0.00
N ASN A 339 -29.15 -42.13 -0.77
CA ASN A 339 -30.47 -42.45 -1.27
C ASN A 339 -31.48 -42.54 -0.11
N ASN A 340 -32.53 -41.73 -0.12
CA ASN A 340 -33.76 -42.12 0.57
C ASN A 340 -35.02 -41.48 -0.05
N ASN A 341 -35.81 -42.35 -0.68
CA ASN A 341 -37.21 -42.16 -0.98
C ASN A 341 -37.99 -41.75 0.28
N ASN A 342 -38.78 -40.68 0.20
CA ASN A 342 -40.17 -40.75 0.68
C ASN A 342 -41.05 -39.62 0.15
N ASN A 343 -42.16 -40.05 -0.45
CA ASN A 343 -43.36 -39.27 -0.74
C ASN A 343 -43.93 -38.62 0.54
N ASN A 344 -44.33 -37.35 0.45
CA ASN A 344 -45.70 -36.98 0.82
C ASN A 344 -46.11 -35.58 0.32
N ASN A 345 -47.32 -35.54 -0.22
CA ASN A 345 -48.07 -34.37 -0.64
C ASN A 345 -48.37 -33.40 0.51
N ASN A 346 -48.27 -32.09 0.27
CA ASN A 346 -49.38 -31.18 0.56
C ASN A 346 -49.28 -29.82 -0.16
N ASN A 347 -50.44 -29.38 -0.65
CA ASN A 347 -50.73 -28.14 -1.37
C ASN A 347 -50.48 -26.86 -0.55
N GLY A 348 -50.14 -25.75 -1.22
CA GLY A 348 -50.62 -24.42 -0.79
C GLY A 348 -49.77 -23.20 -1.13
N PHE A 349 -50.19 -22.50 -2.19
CA PHE A 349 -50.16 -21.03 -2.36
C PHE A 349 -48.88 -20.28 -2.78
N ASN A 350 -49.07 -19.58 -3.91
CA ASN A 350 -48.23 -18.55 -4.51
C ASN A 350 -47.75 -17.49 -3.51
N ASN A 351 -46.49 -17.09 -3.64
CA ASN A 351 -46.13 -15.67 -3.59
C ASN A 351 -44.97 -15.39 -4.55
N HIS A 352 -45.24 -14.54 -5.53
CA HIS A 352 -44.20 -13.90 -6.35
C HIS A 352 -43.40 -12.96 -5.46
N GLN A 353 -42.20 -13.37 -5.06
CA GLN A 353 -41.22 -12.47 -4.48
C GLN A 353 -40.05 -12.34 -5.45
N HIS A 354 -39.92 -11.14 -6.01
CA HIS A 354 -38.79 -10.73 -6.84
C HIS A 354 -37.49 -11.02 -6.09
N ASN A 355 -36.75 -12.00 -6.58
CA ASN A 355 -35.40 -12.32 -6.14
C ASN A 355 -34.45 -11.21 -6.62
N HIS A 356 -34.31 -10.13 -5.83
CA HIS A 356 -33.12 -9.28 -5.91
C HIS A 356 -31.95 -10.06 -5.30
N HIS A 357 -31.28 -10.88 -6.11
CA HIS A 357 -29.97 -11.41 -5.79
C HIS A 357 -28.97 -10.24 -5.71
N HIS A 358 -28.84 -9.63 -4.53
CA HIS A 358 -27.62 -8.92 -4.16
C HIS A 358 -26.52 -9.97 -4.05
N HIS A 359 -25.76 -10.16 -5.13
CA HIS A 359 -24.44 -10.78 -5.02
C HIS A 359 -23.54 -9.82 -4.23
N HIS A 360 -23.66 -9.85 -2.90
CA HIS A 360 -22.57 -9.42 -2.04
C HIS A 360 -21.42 -10.38 -2.32
N HIS A 361 -20.52 -10.01 -3.22
CA HIS A 361 -19.18 -10.56 -3.18
C HIS A 361 -18.62 -10.17 -1.81
N SER A 362 -18.71 -11.07 -0.81
CA SER A 362 -18.15 -10.77 0.50
C SER A 362 -16.65 -10.62 0.32
N GLN A 363 -16.20 -9.38 0.29
CA GLN A 363 -14.82 -9.03 0.48
C GLN A 363 -14.47 -9.56 1.88
N ASN A 364 -13.66 -10.61 1.91
CA ASN A 364 -13.29 -11.32 3.12
C ASN A 364 -11.84 -11.76 2.94
N ALA A 365 -10.93 -10.82 3.23
CA ALA A 365 -9.50 -11.02 3.10
C ALA A 365 -8.94 -11.77 4.30
N LYS A 366 -8.05 -12.72 4.03
CA LYS A 366 -7.26 -13.40 5.06
C LYS A 366 -6.07 -12.54 5.48
N GLU A 367 -5.45 -11.89 4.51
CA GLU A 367 -4.20 -11.15 4.66
C GLU A 367 -4.19 -9.92 3.75
N LEU A 368 -3.38 -8.93 4.11
CA LEU A 368 -3.14 -7.75 3.28
C LEU A 368 -1.66 -7.37 3.23
N LYS A 369 -1.32 -6.55 2.24
CA LYS A 369 -0.01 -5.92 2.05
C LYS A 369 -0.22 -4.44 1.67
N PHE A 370 0.38 -3.54 2.44
CA PHE A 370 0.49 -2.12 2.14
C PHE A 370 1.55 -1.88 1.06
N LEU A 371 1.23 -1.02 0.11
CA LEU A 371 2.07 -0.59 -0.99
C LEU A 371 2.33 0.92 -0.90
N ASP A 372 3.30 1.41 -1.66
CA ASP A 372 3.45 2.84 -1.97
C ASP A 372 3.74 3.71 -0.73
N TRP A 373 4.95 3.54 -0.18
CA TRP A 373 5.42 4.26 1.01
C TRP A 373 6.01 5.65 0.71
N GLN A 374 5.79 6.17 -0.48
CA GLN A 374 6.35 7.40 -1.04
C GLN A 374 6.08 8.68 -0.23
N VAL A 375 5.04 8.67 0.61
CA VAL A 375 4.62 9.83 1.39
C VAL A 375 4.48 9.51 2.88
N ALA A 376 5.15 8.43 3.32
CA ALA A 376 5.29 8.08 4.73
C ALA A 376 5.91 9.24 5.50
N ARG A 377 5.41 9.51 6.69
CA ARG A 377 5.77 10.71 7.48
C ARG A 377 5.59 10.47 8.97
N CYS A 378 6.22 11.30 9.80
CA CYS A 378 5.96 11.31 11.23
C CYS A 378 4.78 12.26 11.54
N ALA A 379 3.64 11.71 11.97
CA ALA A 379 2.43 12.47 12.29
C ALA A 379 1.55 11.71 13.28
N THR A 380 0.45 12.32 13.74
CA THR A 380 -0.55 11.64 14.58
C THR A 380 -1.17 10.42 13.87
N PRO A 381 -1.48 9.31 14.57
CA PRO A 381 -2.14 8.15 13.97
C PRO A 381 -3.51 8.50 13.34
N ALA A 382 -4.14 9.62 13.75
CA ALA A 382 -5.38 10.09 13.16
C ALA A 382 -5.27 10.43 11.65
N ILE A 383 -4.06 10.70 11.14
CA ILE A 383 -3.82 10.94 9.71
C ILE A 383 -4.22 9.71 8.89
N ASP A 384 -3.59 8.56 9.14
CA ASP A 384 -3.89 7.32 8.42
C ASP A 384 -5.31 6.85 8.67
N LEU A 385 -5.80 6.96 9.91
CA LEU A 385 -7.15 6.51 10.28
C LEU A 385 -8.23 7.29 9.57
N SER A 386 -8.17 8.62 9.64
CA SER A 386 -9.19 9.45 8.99
C SER A 386 -9.13 9.29 7.47
N TYR A 387 -7.93 9.27 6.88
CA TYR A 387 -7.78 9.06 5.45
C TYR A 387 -8.38 7.71 5.02
N PHE A 388 -7.94 6.59 5.61
CA PHE A 388 -8.44 5.27 5.26
C PHE A 388 -9.96 5.15 5.43
N ILE A 389 -10.49 5.57 6.59
CA ILE A 389 -11.91 5.40 6.89
C ILE A 389 -12.77 6.20 5.92
N PHE A 390 -12.51 7.49 5.72
CA PHE A 390 -13.37 8.31 4.85
C PHE A 390 -13.20 7.98 3.36
N CYS A 391 -12.05 7.44 2.95
CA CYS A 391 -11.81 7.07 1.56
C CYS A 391 -12.20 5.63 1.20
N CYS A 392 -12.40 4.72 2.15
CA CYS A 392 -12.60 3.30 1.85
C CYS A 392 -13.93 2.73 2.35
N THR A 393 -14.74 3.52 3.04
CA THR A 393 -16.02 3.06 3.63
C THR A 393 -17.20 3.87 3.08
N ASP A 394 -18.42 3.44 3.39
CA ASP A 394 -19.63 4.21 3.15
C ASP A 394 -20.24 4.76 4.45
N SER A 395 -21.31 5.54 4.34
CA SER A 395 -21.94 6.19 5.50
C SER A 395 -22.57 5.21 6.48
N GLU A 396 -23.07 4.07 6.00
CA GLU A 396 -23.65 3.01 6.84
C GLU A 396 -22.59 2.41 7.76
N LEU A 397 -21.44 2.03 7.21
CA LEU A 397 -20.34 1.51 8.02
C LEU A 397 -19.81 2.57 8.99
N ARG A 398 -19.74 3.84 8.57
CA ARG A 398 -19.28 4.95 9.43
C ARG A 398 -20.22 5.28 10.59
N GLU A 399 -21.45 4.80 10.63
CA GLU A 399 -22.28 4.85 11.86
C GLU A 399 -21.59 4.14 13.02
N ARG A 400 -20.73 3.15 12.71
CA ARG A 400 -19.93 2.39 13.67
C ARG A 400 -18.56 3.01 13.92
N LEU A 401 -18.29 4.24 13.49
CA LEU A 401 -16.99 4.90 13.67
C LEU A 401 -16.44 4.83 15.11
N PRO A 402 -17.22 5.09 16.18
CA PRO A 402 -16.70 4.96 17.54
C PRO A 402 -16.24 3.53 17.88
N GLU A 403 -16.90 2.52 17.33
CA GLU A 403 -16.53 1.12 17.49
C GLU A 403 -15.23 0.81 16.74
N LEU A 404 -15.10 1.24 15.48
CA LEU A 404 -13.89 1.07 14.68
C LEU A 404 -12.66 1.67 15.36
N LEU A 405 -12.79 2.90 15.86
CA LEU A 405 -11.71 3.57 16.60
C LEU A 405 -11.35 2.81 17.88
N ARG A 406 -12.34 2.24 18.59
CA ARG A 406 -12.09 1.43 19.78
C ARG A 406 -11.38 0.12 19.43
N LYS A 407 -11.72 -0.51 18.31
CA LYS A 407 -11.04 -1.73 17.82
C LYS A 407 -9.58 -1.42 17.45
N TYR A 408 -9.34 -0.34 16.71
CA TYR A 408 -7.99 0.15 16.42
C TYR A 408 -7.20 0.39 17.72
N HIS A 409 -7.76 1.16 18.66
CA HIS A 409 -7.10 1.50 19.91
C HIS A 409 -6.78 0.26 20.77
N SER A 410 -7.72 -0.68 20.84
CA SER A 410 -7.51 -1.95 21.56
C SER A 410 -6.37 -2.76 20.96
N ALA A 411 -6.29 -2.81 19.62
CA ALA A 411 -5.20 -3.49 18.92
C ALA A 411 -3.86 -2.76 19.11
N LEU A 412 -3.86 -1.43 19.14
CA LEU A 412 -2.69 -0.59 19.37
C LEU A 412 -2.11 -0.85 20.76
N VAL A 413 -2.94 -0.72 21.81
CA VAL A 413 -2.53 -0.96 23.21
C VAL A 413 -2.02 -2.38 23.38
N ARG A 414 -2.77 -3.37 22.87
CA ARG A 414 -2.32 -4.77 22.92
C ARG A 414 -0.95 -4.96 22.28
N ARG A 415 -0.69 -4.33 21.12
CA ARG A 415 0.61 -4.47 20.46
C ARG A 415 1.71 -3.72 21.21
N MET A 416 1.43 -2.58 21.83
CA MET A 416 2.37 -1.90 22.73
C MET A 416 2.74 -2.80 23.92
N ASP A 417 1.76 -3.46 24.54
CA ASP A 417 2.00 -4.42 25.63
C ASP A 417 2.84 -5.61 25.16
N GLU A 418 2.54 -6.18 23.98
CA GLU A 418 3.31 -7.26 23.36
C GLU A 418 4.76 -6.84 23.02
N LEU A 419 5.02 -5.54 22.84
CA LEU A 419 6.34 -4.94 22.62
C LEU A 419 7.05 -4.52 23.92
N GLY A 420 6.42 -4.73 25.09
CA GLY A 420 7.00 -4.36 26.38
C GLY A 420 6.93 -2.86 26.70
N THR A 421 6.07 -2.09 26.03
CA THR A 421 5.78 -0.70 26.41
C THR A 421 5.17 -0.67 27.81
N VAL A 422 5.73 0.14 28.70
CA VAL A 422 5.19 0.28 30.07
C VAL A 422 4.06 1.30 30.03
N ASN A 423 2.91 0.96 30.61
CA ASN A 423 1.74 1.84 30.70
C ASN A 423 1.24 2.31 29.32
N GLY A 424 1.17 1.41 28.32
CA GLY A 424 0.77 1.76 26.96
C GLY A 424 -0.63 2.38 26.86
N ARG A 425 -1.56 1.97 27.73
CA ARG A 425 -2.91 2.56 27.78
C ARG A 425 -2.87 3.99 28.31
N GLU A 426 -2.02 4.30 29.28
CA GLU A 426 -1.84 5.65 29.80
C GLU A 426 -1.03 6.53 28.84
N LEU A 427 -0.09 5.94 28.08
CA LEU A 427 0.71 6.64 27.07
C LEU A 427 -0.18 7.24 25.97
N PHE A 428 -1.14 6.47 25.48
CA PHE A 428 -2.10 6.93 24.48
C PHE A 428 -3.51 6.41 24.78
N PRO A 429 -4.28 7.08 25.67
CA PRO A 429 -5.61 6.63 26.06
C PRO A 429 -6.65 6.85 24.94
N PHE A 430 -7.80 6.18 25.03
CA PHE A 430 -8.80 6.23 23.96
C PHE A 430 -9.34 7.65 23.78
N GLU A 431 -9.49 8.40 24.87
CA GLU A 431 -9.90 9.79 24.89
C GLU A 431 -8.91 10.67 24.12
N ARG A 432 -7.60 10.36 24.20
CA ARG A 432 -6.56 11.06 23.42
C ARG A 432 -6.72 10.78 21.93
N LEU A 433 -7.00 9.54 21.54
CA LEU A 433 -7.34 9.21 20.14
C LEU A 433 -8.58 9.96 19.67
N GLN A 434 -9.63 10.06 20.48
CA GLN A 434 -10.84 10.81 20.13
C GLN A 434 -10.55 12.30 19.94
N MET A 435 -9.72 12.90 20.81
CA MET A 435 -9.25 14.27 20.64
C MET A 435 -8.45 14.44 19.34
N HIS A 436 -7.58 13.49 19.00
CA HIS A 436 -6.81 13.53 17.76
C HIS A 436 -7.72 13.43 16.55
N MET A 437 -8.70 12.53 16.55
CA MET A 437 -9.70 12.46 15.48
C MET A 437 -10.46 13.78 15.32
N LYS A 438 -10.89 14.40 16.42
CA LYS A 438 -11.55 15.71 16.40
C LYS A 438 -10.68 16.81 15.79
N LYS A 439 -9.39 16.83 16.11
CA LYS A 439 -8.47 17.89 15.67
C LYS A 439 -7.96 17.70 14.23
N TYR A 440 -7.77 16.44 13.82
CA TYR A 440 -7.00 16.09 12.62
C TYR A 440 -7.80 15.37 11.52
N ALA A 441 -9.04 14.93 11.76
CA ALA A 441 -9.80 14.21 10.73
C ALA A 441 -10.15 15.05 9.49
N ARG A 442 -10.05 16.38 9.57
CA ARG A 442 -10.09 17.27 8.40
C ARG A 442 -9.01 16.95 7.36
N PHE A 443 -7.88 16.36 7.77
CA PHE A 443 -6.90 15.80 6.84
C PHE A 443 -7.51 14.67 6.00
N GLY A 444 -8.15 13.70 6.64
CA GLY A 444 -8.84 12.61 5.94
C GLY A 444 -9.94 13.09 5.01
N PHE A 445 -10.64 14.17 5.37
CA PHE A 445 -11.60 14.81 4.46
C PHE A 445 -10.95 15.47 3.25
N GLY A 446 -9.87 16.22 3.45
CA GLY A 446 -9.07 16.75 2.34
C GLY A 446 -8.62 15.64 1.39
N MET A 447 -8.03 14.58 1.94
CA MET A 447 -7.64 13.43 1.13
C MET A 447 -8.84 12.79 0.40
N ALA A 448 -10.01 12.66 1.04
CA ALA A 448 -11.22 12.13 0.41
C ALA A 448 -11.72 13.00 -0.75
N LEU A 449 -11.68 14.33 -0.62
CA LEU A 449 -12.01 15.27 -1.70
C LEU A 449 -11.14 15.02 -2.93
N MET A 450 -9.86 14.71 -2.74
CA MET A 450 -8.94 14.41 -3.83
C MET A 450 -9.15 12.99 -4.39
N THR A 451 -9.19 11.98 -3.53
CA THR A 451 -9.09 10.57 -3.95
C THR A 451 -10.41 9.99 -4.41
N LEU A 452 -11.56 10.47 -3.92
CA LEU A 452 -12.86 9.92 -4.36
C LEU A 452 -13.14 10.20 -5.84
N HIS A 453 -12.60 11.30 -6.40
CA HIS A 453 -12.67 11.55 -7.84
C HIS A 453 -12.01 10.41 -8.62
N SER A 454 -10.74 10.10 -8.33
CA SER A 454 -10.00 9.03 -9.02
C SER A 454 -10.55 7.63 -8.70
N THR A 455 -11.02 7.41 -7.48
CA THR A 455 -11.58 6.13 -7.00
C THR A 455 -12.86 5.76 -7.74
N CYS A 456 -13.70 6.75 -8.07
CA CYS A 456 -15.01 6.54 -8.68
C CYS A 456 -15.00 6.69 -10.21
N CYS A 457 -13.95 7.24 -10.81
CA CYS A 457 -13.74 7.18 -12.26
C CYS A 457 -13.57 5.72 -12.70
N VAL A 458 -14.25 5.30 -13.76
CA VAL A 458 -14.03 3.98 -14.37
C VAL A 458 -12.69 4.01 -15.10
N GLU A 459 -11.90 2.94 -14.99
CA GLU A 459 -10.52 2.86 -15.54
C GLU A 459 -10.39 3.23 -17.02
N LYS A 460 -11.43 2.97 -17.82
CA LYS A 460 -11.43 3.28 -19.26
C LYS A 460 -11.57 4.76 -19.57
N ASP A 461 -12.09 5.52 -18.60
CA ASP A 461 -12.42 6.93 -18.74
C ASP A 461 -11.34 7.83 -18.10
N LEU A 462 -10.35 7.24 -17.43
CA LEU A 462 -9.19 7.97 -16.92
C LEU A 462 -8.32 8.41 -18.10
N PRO A 463 -8.14 9.72 -18.33
CA PRO A 463 -7.22 10.20 -19.35
C PRO A 463 -5.82 9.75 -18.97
N ASN A 464 -5.03 9.38 -19.99
CA ASN A 464 -3.62 9.10 -19.78
C ASN A 464 -2.89 10.43 -19.58
N VAL A 465 -2.96 10.98 -18.37
CA VAL A 465 -2.34 12.26 -17.99
C VAL A 465 -0.85 12.27 -18.32
N SER A 466 -0.18 11.12 -18.17
CA SER A 466 1.22 10.97 -18.58
C SER A 466 1.42 11.18 -20.09
N ALA A 467 0.58 10.59 -20.93
CA ALA A 467 0.66 10.76 -22.38
C ALA A 467 0.29 12.20 -22.80
N ALA A 468 -0.71 12.81 -22.16
CA ALA A 468 -1.11 14.19 -22.44
C ALA A 468 -0.02 15.21 -22.07
N LEU A 469 0.67 15.00 -20.95
CA LEU A 469 1.83 15.80 -20.55
C LEU A 469 3.05 15.60 -21.48
N GLU A 470 3.10 14.49 -22.23
CA GLU A 470 4.11 14.22 -23.27
C GLU A 470 3.72 14.85 -24.63
N THR A 471 2.43 14.97 -24.94
CA THR A 471 1.92 15.44 -26.25
C THR A 471 1.53 16.91 -26.29
N THR A 472 1.66 17.67 -25.19
CA THR A 472 1.13 19.05 -25.05
C THR A 472 -0.38 19.18 -25.29
N GLU A 473 -1.11 18.07 -25.39
CA GLU A 473 -2.57 18.08 -25.38
C GLU A 473 -3.04 18.40 -23.96
N LEU A 474 -3.75 19.50 -23.81
CA LEU A 474 -4.39 19.86 -22.55
C LEU A 474 -5.52 18.87 -22.29
N VAL A 475 -5.30 17.89 -21.41
CA VAL A 475 -6.41 17.17 -20.79
C VAL A 475 -7.14 18.17 -19.92
N ASP A 476 -8.41 18.41 -20.24
CA ASP A 476 -9.28 19.22 -19.41
C ASP A 476 -9.65 18.43 -18.14
N ILE A 477 -8.77 18.50 -17.14
CA ILE A 477 -8.97 17.87 -15.83
C ILE A 477 -10.24 18.41 -15.16
N ASP A 478 -10.67 19.62 -15.50
CA ASP A 478 -11.91 20.21 -14.98
C ASP A 478 -13.14 19.59 -15.63
N GLU A 479 -13.10 19.31 -16.92
CA GLU A 479 -14.16 18.60 -17.63
C GLU A 479 -14.35 17.20 -17.05
N LEU A 480 -13.26 16.43 -16.90
CA LEU A 480 -13.33 15.10 -16.28
C LEU A 480 -13.85 15.16 -14.84
N ALA A 481 -13.43 16.17 -14.06
CA ALA A 481 -13.93 16.35 -12.70
C ALA A 481 -15.43 16.71 -12.69
N LYS A 482 -15.93 17.44 -13.69
CA LYS A 482 -17.36 17.75 -13.83
C LYS A 482 -18.19 16.53 -14.23
N ASP A 483 -17.66 15.62 -15.04
CA ASP A 483 -18.34 14.37 -15.39
C ASP A 483 -18.65 13.54 -14.15
N MET A 484 -17.77 13.60 -13.14
CA MET A 484 -17.98 12.91 -11.86
C MET A 484 -19.21 13.41 -11.10
N LEU A 485 -19.68 14.64 -11.35
CA LEU A 485 -20.92 15.17 -10.76
C LEU A 485 -22.17 14.40 -11.21
N TYR A 486 -22.06 13.57 -12.24
CA TYR A 486 -23.13 12.70 -12.74
C TYR A 486 -22.91 11.23 -12.39
N ASN A 487 -21.75 10.87 -11.84
CA ASN A 487 -21.42 9.49 -11.49
C ASN A 487 -22.12 9.09 -10.17
N PRO A 488 -23.05 8.12 -10.18
CA PRO A 488 -23.83 7.77 -8.99
C PRO A 488 -22.98 7.30 -7.80
N ALA A 489 -21.88 6.57 -8.05
CA ALA A 489 -20.99 6.10 -7.01
C ALA A 489 -20.25 7.28 -6.34
N TYR A 490 -19.78 8.24 -7.14
CA TYR A 490 -19.16 9.46 -6.63
C TYR A 490 -20.15 10.32 -5.85
N ILE A 491 -21.34 10.59 -6.40
CA ILE A 491 -22.40 11.38 -5.74
C ILE A 491 -22.71 10.79 -4.36
N LYS A 492 -22.96 9.48 -4.30
CA LYS A 492 -23.28 8.77 -3.06
C LYS A 492 -22.16 8.89 -2.03
N ARG A 493 -20.91 8.64 -2.44
CA ARG A 493 -19.76 8.63 -1.53
C ARG A 493 -19.36 10.03 -1.09
N MET A 494 -19.27 10.97 -2.01
CA MET A 494 -18.89 12.36 -1.72
C MET A 494 -19.90 13.03 -0.79
N SER A 495 -21.21 12.91 -1.10
CA SER A 495 -22.27 13.45 -0.24
C SER A 495 -22.24 12.82 1.16
N GLY A 496 -22.04 11.50 1.23
CA GLY A 496 -21.92 10.77 2.49
C GLY A 496 -20.76 11.29 3.35
N VAL A 497 -19.56 11.41 2.76
CA VAL A 497 -18.39 11.94 3.47
C VAL A 497 -18.61 13.38 3.96
N CYS A 498 -19.15 14.27 3.11
CA CYS A 498 -19.43 15.65 3.51
C CYS A 498 -20.37 15.74 4.72
N ARG A 499 -21.47 14.98 4.69
CA ARG A 499 -22.44 14.92 5.80
C ARG A 499 -21.81 14.32 7.05
N ASP A 500 -21.03 13.24 6.91
CA ASP A 500 -20.37 12.56 8.01
C ASP A 500 -19.37 13.47 8.73
N MET A 501 -18.59 14.26 8.00
CA MET A 501 -17.62 15.19 8.58
C MET A 501 -18.28 16.24 9.48
N VAL A 502 -19.43 16.78 9.07
CA VAL A 502 -20.22 17.72 9.88
C VAL A 502 -20.93 17.01 11.03
N ARG A 503 -21.54 15.83 10.78
CA ARG A 503 -22.18 15.00 11.80
C ARG A 503 -21.24 14.66 12.95
N PHE A 504 -20.00 14.31 12.63
CA PHE A 504 -18.98 13.99 13.63
C PHE A 504 -18.28 15.24 14.19
N GLY A 505 -18.59 16.44 13.71
CA GLY A 505 -17.97 17.70 14.15
C GLY A 505 -16.46 17.72 13.92
N TYR A 506 -16.05 17.27 12.74
CA TYR A 506 -14.67 17.31 12.24
C TYR A 506 -14.44 18.45 11.22
N LEU A 507 -15.52 19.13 10.82
CA LEU A 507 -15.63 20.42 10.14
C LEU A 507 -16.67 21.27 10.90
#